data_AF-A0A1B7WEB7-F1
#
_entry.id   AF-A0A1B7WEB7-F1
#
_cell.length_a   1.000
_cell.length_b   1.000
_cell.length_c   1.000
_cell.angle_alpha   90.00
_cell.angle_beta   90.00
_cell.angle_gamma   90.00
#
_symmetry.space_group_name_H-M   'P 1'
#
loop_
_entity.id
_entity.type
_entity.pdbx_description
1 polymer ?
#
loop_
_entity_poly.entity_id
_entity_poly.type
_entity_poly.pdbx_seq_one_letter_code
_entity_poly.pdbx_strand_id
1 'polypeptide(L)'
;NSTDGLIPVLNLVILEDDKKYFPPYQAIPIFNQEILQKYPELTDTINQLGGKISTTEIQKMNYQVDNQSQPVEKVVSEWLKSQKL
;
A
#
# COMPACT_ATOMS: atom_id res chain seq x y z
N ASN A 1 -1.76 6.27 10.37
CA ASN A 1 -1.69 5.34 9.21
C ASN A 1 -1.34 3.93 9.67
N SER A 2 -2.16 3.31 10.51
CA SER A 2 -1.88 1.96 10.98
C SER A 2 -2.37 0.96 9.94
N THR A 3 -1.45 0.23 9.32
CA THR A 3 -1.73 -0.68 8.20
C THR A 3 -1.74 -2.15 8.60
N ASP A 4 -1.66 -2.46 9.90
CA ASP A 4 -1.66 -3.83 10.41
C ASP A 4 -2.96 -4.56 10.03
N GLY A 5 -2.83 -5.76 9.48
CA GLY A 5 -3.95 -6.55 8.97
C GLY A 5 -4.89 -7.09 10.04
N LEU A 6 -4.44 -7.19 11.30
CA LEU A 6 -5.27 -7.67 12.40
C LEU A 6 -6.28 -6.63 12.90
N ILE A 7 -6.06 -5.34 12.64
CA ILE A 7 -6.95 -4.25 13.08
C ILE A 7 -8.42 -4.52 12.73
N PRO A 8 -8.79 -4.72 11.44
CA PRO A 8 -10.18 -4.98 11.07
C PRO A 8 -10.69 -6.34 11.57
N VAL A 9 -9.83 -7.36 11.67
CA VAL A 9 -10.23 -8.73 12.04
C VAL A 9 -10.53 -8.85 13.52
N LEU A 10 -9.78 -8.14 14.36
CA LEU A 10 -9.96 -8.08 15.81
C LEU A 10 -10.93 -6.95 16.23
N ASN A 11 -11.52 -6.23 15.28
CA ASN A 11 -12.40 -5.09 15.52
C ASN A 11 -11.75 -4.03 16.45
N LEU A 12 -10.48 -3.73 16.22
CA LEU A 12 -9.72 -2.74 16.99
C LEU A 12 -10.01 -1.33 16.50
N VAL A 13 -9.92 -0.38 17.43
CA VAL A 13 -10.09 1.04 17.16
C VAL A 13 -8.73 1.71 17.04
N ILE A 14 -8.51 2.45 15.96
CA ILE A 14 -7.32 3.31 15.80
C ILE A 14 -7.57 4.61 16.55
N LEU A 15 -6.73 4.90 17.55
CA LEU A 15 -6.78 6.17 18.27
C LEU A 15 -6.14 7.29 17.43
N GLU A 16 -6.69 8.49 17.56
CA GLU A 16 -6.14 9.69 16.92
C GLU A 16 -4.87 10.13 17.65
N ASP A 17 -3.82 10.47 16.89
CA ASP A 17 -2.63 11.15 17.41
C ASP A 17 -2.90 12.66 17.43
N ASP A 18 -3.70 13.08 18.42
CA ASP A 18 -4.19 14.45 18.61
C ASP A 18 -3.06 15.48 18.76
N LYS A 19 -1.95 15.08 19.36
CA LYS A 19 -0.76 15.91 19.56
C LYS A 19 0.24 15.84 18.42
N LYS A 20 -0.04 15.05 17.37
CA LYS A 20 0.82 14.88 16.19
C LYS A 20 2.25 14.52 16.58
N TYR A 21 2.39 13.63 17.56
CA TYR A 21 3.70 13.17 18.01
C TYR A 21 4.42 12.41 16.90
N PHE A 22 3.68 11.67 16.07
CA PHE A 22 4.23 10.95 14.93
C PHE A 22 4.17 11.78 13.65
N PRO A 23 5.25 11.79 12.84
CA PRO A 23 5.21 12.40 11.52
C PRO A 23 4.29 11.60 10.58
N PRO A 24 3.84 12.20 9.46
CA PRO A 24 3.10 11.47 8.45
C PRO A 24 3.99 10.41 7.78
N TYR A 25 3.52 9.16 7.74
CA TYR A 25 4.16 8.06 7.03
C TYR A 25 3.36 7.73 5.77
N GLN A 26 3.69 8.39 4.66
CA GLN A 26 3.12 8.12 3.35
C GLN A 26 4.03 7.16 2.57
N ALA A 27 3.44 6.12 1.98
CA ALA A 27 4.16 5.28 1.03
C ALA A 27 4.31 6.03 -0.29
N ILE A 28 5.55 6.30 -0.69
CA ILE A 28 5.88 6.93 -1.97
C ILE A 28 6.88 6.05 -2.73
N PRO A 29 6.74 5.91 -4.05
CA PRO A 29 7.75 5.24 -4.85
C PRO A 29 8.97 6.16 -5.03
N ILE A 30 10.17 5.60 -4.89
CA ILE A 30 11.45 6.32 -5.05
C ILE A 30 12.21 5.65 -6.18
N PHE A 31 12.75 6.44 -7.10
CA PHE A 31 13.48 5.94 -8.27
C PHE A 31 14.85 6.58 -8.41
N ASN A 32 15.76 5.83 -9.02
CA ASN A 32 17.00 6.41 -9.55
C ASN A 32 16.67 7.26 -10.79
N GLN A 33 17.20 8.48 -10.84
CA GLN A 33 16.94 9.43 -11.92
C GLN A 33 17.40 8.93 -13.30
N GLU A 34 18.53 8.23 -13.38
CA GLU A 34 19.06 7.67 -14.64
C GLU A 34 18.10 6.61 -15.22
N ILE A 35 17.45 5.82 -14.36
CA ILE A 35 16.46 4.83 -14.79
C ILE A 35 15.23 5.50 -15.37
N LEU A 36 14.73 6.58 -14.76
CA LEU A 36 13.57 7.32 -15.30
C LEU A 36 13.90 8.03 -16.62
N GLN A 37 15.14 8.48 -16.82
CA GLN A 37 15.58 9.05 -18.10
C GLN A 37 15.66 7.98 -19.20
N LYS A 38 16.11 6.77 -18.84
CA LYS A 38 16.23 5.65 -19.79
C LYS A 38 14.87 5.04 -20.15
N TYR A 39 13.94 5.00 -19.20
CA TYR A 39 12.60 4.41 -19.32
C TYR A 39 11.53 5.41 -18.86
N PRO A 40 11.26 6.47 -19.64
CA PRO A 40 10.31 7.52 -19.27
C PRO A 40 8.89 6.99 -19.02
N GLU A 41 8.50 5.89 -19.68
CA GLU A 41 7.21 5.21 -19.52
C GLU A 41 6.95 4.67 -18.10
N LEU A 42 8.00 4.46 -17.30
CA LEU A 42 7.85 4.07 -15.89
C LEU A 42 7.12 5.13 -15.09
N THR A 43 7.29 6.41 -15.43
CA THR A 43 6.64 7.52 -14.72
C THR A 43 5.12 7.41 -14.85
N ASP A 44 4.62 7.27 -16.07
CA ASP A 44 3.20 7.15 -16.34
C ASP A 44 2.62 5.87 -15.74
N THR A 45 3.36 4.76 -15.84
CA THR A 45 2.95 3.47 -15.30
C THR A 45 2.81 3.51 -13.78
N ILE A 46 3.82 4.02 -13.07
CA ILE A 46 3.82 4.06 -11.60
C ILE A 46 2.81 5.07 -11.07
N ASN A 47 2.63 6.19 -11.76
CA ASN A 47 1.62 7.19 -11.37
C ASN A 47 0.19 6.64 -11.42
N GLN A 48 -0.08 5.58 -12.17
CA GLN A 48 -1.40 4.92 -12.14
C GLN A 48 -1.73 4.34 -10.76
N LEU A 49 -0.73 4.03 -9.92
CA LEU A 49 -0.94 3.56 -8.54
C LEU A 49 -1.29 4.71 -7.58
N GLY A 50 -0.98 5.96 -7.96
CA GLY A 50 -1.17 7.14 -7.13
C GLY A 50 -2.62 7.28 -6.68
N GLY A 51 -2.83 7.35 -5.35
CA GLY A 51 -4.16 7.51 -4.76
C GLY A 51 -5.08 6.29 -4.82
N LYS A 52 -4.63 5.16 -5.37
CA LYS A 52 -5.45 3.93 -5.45
C LYS A 52 -5.34 2.99 -4.25
N ILE A 53 -4.31 3.13 -3.43
CA ILE A 53 -4.08 2.25 -2.28
C ILE A 53 -4.52 2.98 -1.01
N SER A 54 -5.71 2.67 -0.53
CA SER A 54 -6.22 3.17 0.75
C SER A 54 -5.62 2.40 1.94
N THR A 55 -5.70 2.99 3.14
CA THR A 55 -5.28 2.31 4.39
C THR A 55 -6.05 1.01 4.61
N THR A 56 -7.33 0.96 4.26
CA THR A 56 -8.14 -0.27 4.40
C THR A 56 -7.72 -1.35 3.41
N GLU A 57 -7.32 -0.99 2.19
CA GLU A 57 -6.83 -1.97 1.21
C GLU A 57 -5.50 -2.59 1.64
N ILE A 58 -4.55 -1.76 2.12
CA ILE A 58 -3.27 -2.29 2.58
C ILE A 58 -3.43 -3.15 3.86
N GLN A 59 -4.36 -2.80 4.77
CA GLN A 59 -4.70 -3.67 5.91
C GLN A 59 -5.20 -5.05 5.43
N LYS A 60 -6.09 -5.08 4.44
CA LYS A 60 -6.59 -6.35 3.87
C LYS A 60 -5.47 -7.17 3.23
N MET A 61 -4.60 -6.54 2.45
CA MET A 61 -3.46 -7.21 1.81
C MET A 61 -2.48 -7.73 2.85
N ASN A 62 -2.14 -6.95 3.87
CA ASN A 62 -1.26 -7.37 4.97
C ASN A 62 -1.85 -8.56 5.74
N TYR A 63 -3.16 -8.58 6.00
CA TYR A 63 -3.80 -9.74 6.64
C TYR A 63 -3.66 -11.02 5.80
N GLN A 64 -3.84 -10.93 4.47
CA GLN A 64 -3.69 -12.07 3.58
C GLN A 64 -2.25 -12.61 3.57
N VAL A 65 -1.26 -11.72 3.59
CA VAL A 65 0.16 -12.11 3.58
C VAL A 65 0.59 -12.61 4.97
N ASP A 66 0.45 -11.78 6.00
CA ASP A 66 1.08 -12.00 7.30
C ASP A 66 0.32 -13.04 8.15
N ASN A 67 -1.00 -13.13 7.99
CA ASN A 67 -1.85 -13.96 8.84
C ASN A 67 -2.44 -15.18 8.12
N GLN A 68 -2.61 -15.11 6.79
CA GLN A 68 -3.07 -16.26 5.98
C GLN A 68 -1.95 -16.92 5.18
N SER A 69 -0.72 -16.40 5.27
CA SER A 69 0.46 -16.91 4.56
C SER A 69 0.24 -17.01 3.04
N GLN A 70 -0.58 -16.13 2.46
CA GLN A 70 -0.75 -16.09 1.01
C GLN A 70 0.51 -15.51 0.36
N PRO A 71 0.95 -16.05 -0.79
CA PRO A 71 2.07 -15.48 -1.52
C PRO A 71 1.82 -14.02 -1.91
N VAL A 72 2.81 -13.15 -1.70
CA VAL A 72 2.72 -11.71 -1.96
C VAL A 72 2.34 -11.45 -3.42
N GLU A 73 2.94 -12.19 -4.35
CA GLU A 73 2.72 -12.04 -5.79
C GLU A 73 1.26 -12.29 -6.16
N LYS A 74 0.63 -13.29 -5.51
CA LYS A 74 -0.77 -13.63 -5.72
C LYS A 74 -1.67 -12.51 -5.20
N VAL A 75 -1.46 -12.07 -3.96
CA VAL A 75 -2.25 -11.00 -3.32
C VAL A 75 -2.19 -9.71 -4.15
N VAL A 76 -0.98 -9.30 -4.54
CA VAL A 76 -0.77 -8.08 -5.34
C VAL A 76 -1.38 -8.22 -6.74
N SER A 77 -1.24 -9.38 -7.41
CA SER A 77 -1.82 -9.61 -8.74
C SER A 77 -3.35 -9.57 -8.70
N GLU A 78 -3.97 -10.15 -7.67
CA GLU A 78 -5.42 -10.09 -7.49
C GLU A 78 -5.90 -8.65 -7.21
N TRP A 79 -5.17 -7.91 -6.37
CA TRP A 79 -5.49 -6.50 -6.12
C TRP A 79 -5.37 -5.65 -7.38
N LEU A 80 -4.28 -5.75 -8.14
CA LEU A 80 -4.09 -5.01 -9.40
C LEU A 80 -5.25 -5.26 -10.38
N LYS A 81 -5.62 -6.53 -10.59
CA LYS A 81 -6.78 -6.90 -11.41
C LYS A 81 -8.07 -6.27 -10.92
N SER A 82 -8.30 -6.24 -9.61
CA SER A 82 -9.49 -5.60 -9.01
C SER A 82 -9.54 -4.09 -9.26
N GLN A 83 -8.37 -3.44 -9.37
CA GLN A 83 -8.22 -2.01 -9.67
C GLN A 83 -8.21 -1.70 -11.17
N LYS A 84 -8.32 -2.73 -12.02
CA LYS A 84 -8.16 -2.65 -13.48
C LYS A 84 -6.80 -2.10 -13.90
N LEU A 85 -5.76 -2.53 -13.18
CA LEU A 85 -4.35 -2.30 -13.48
C LEU A 85 -3.68 -3.60 -13.93
#